data_AF-A0A7G9B726-F1
#
_entry.id   AF-A0A7G9B726-F1
#
_cell.length_a   1.000
_cell.length_b   1.000
_cell.length_c   1.000
_cell.angle_alpha   90.00
_cell.angle_beta   90.00
_cell.angle_gamma   90.00
#
_symmetry.space_group_name_H-M   'P 1'
#
loop_
_entity.id
_entity.type
_entity.pdbx_description
1 polymer ?
#
loop_
_entity_poly.entity_id
_entity_poly.type
_entity_poly.pdbx_seq_one_letter_code
_entity_poly.pdbx_strand_id
1 'polypeptide(L)' 'MEYKITLRAARINANLNQSDVAAELGVSTESVANWERGKVPLKATTLVRLCQLYGVPIDNILLP' A
#
# COMPACT_ATOMS: atom_id res chain seq x y z
N MET A 1 -18.69 8.80 8.72
CA MET A 1 -17.54 9.65 8.40
C MET A 1 -16.68 8.88 7.43
N GLU A 2 -16.59 9.33 6.18
CA GLU A 2 -15.67 8.75 5.21
C GLU A 2 -14.27 9.29 5.50
N TYR A 3 -13.27 8.40 5.60
CA TYR A 3 -11.87 8.78 5.75
C TYR A 3 -11.07 8.19 4.60
N LYS A 4 -10.10 8.96 4.10
CA LYS A 4 -9.15 8.49 3.08
C LYS A 4 -7.74 8.67 3.60
N ILE A 5 -6.91 7.64 3.42
CA ILE A 5 -5.50 7.63 3.84
C ILE A 5 -4.62 7.19 2.67
N THR A 6 -3.39 7.68 2.63
CA THR A 6 -2.42 7.26 1.60
C THR A 6 -1.96 5.82 1.84
N LEU A 7 -1.42 5.17 0.81
CA LEU A 7 -0.78 3.85 0.94
C LEU A 7 0.30 3.83 2.04
N ARG A 8 1.09 4.90 2.13
CA ARG A 8 2.12 5.05 3.16
C ARG A 8 1.51 5.12 4.56
N ALA A 9 0.44 5.89 4.74
CA ALA A 9 -0.24 5.99 6.02
C ALA A 9 -0.90 4.66 6.42
N ALA A 10 -1.54 3.97 5.49
CA ALA A 10 -2.10 2.63 5.71
C ALA A 10 -1.03 1.64 6.17
N ARG A 11 0.13 1.64 5.51
CA ARG A 11 1.28 0.79 5.89
C ARG A 11 1.78 1.10 7.30
N ILE A 12 1.96 2.38 7.63
CA ILE A 12 2.45 2.80 8.96
C ILE A 12 1.43 2.43 10.05
N ASN A 13 0.13 2.61 9.78
CA ASN A 13 -0.93 2.21 10.71
C ASN A 13 -0.96 0.69 10.95
N ALA A 14 -0.54 -0.10 9.96
CA ALA A 14 -0.36 -1.53 10.08
C ALA A 14 0.96 -1.94 10.78
N ASN A 15 1.76 -0.98 11.25
CA ASN A 15 3.09 -1.17 11.84
C ASN A 15 4.10 -1.89 10.93
N LEU A 16 3.97 -1.71 9.60
CA LEU A 16 4.85 -2.32 8.62
C LEU A 16 5.86 -1.31 8.07
N ASN A 17 7.09 -1.75 7.81
CA ASN A 17 8.05 -1.02 6.98
C ASN A 17 7.91 -1.44 5.50
N GLN A 18 8.57 -0.73 4.57
CA GLN A 18 8.47 -1.04 3.14
C GLN A 18 9.04 -2.42 2.78
N SER A 19 10.08 -2.87 3.48
CA SER A 19 10.69 -4.20 3.26
C SER A 19 9.80 -5.34 3.73
N ASP A 20 9.03 -5.17 4.82
CA ASP A 20 8.07 -6.19 5.30
C ASP A 20 7.00 -6.42 4.24
N VAL A 21 6.45 -5.31 3.71
CA VAL A 21 5.47 -5.33 2.62
C VAL A 21 6.03 -5.97 1.36
N ALA A 22 7.27 -5.62 1.01
CA ALA A 22 7.95 -6.19 -0.15
C ALA A 22 8.14 -7.71 -0.02
N ALA A 23 8.56 -8.18 1.15
CA ALA A 23 8.71 -9.59 1.45
C ALA A 23 7.38 -10.35 1.35
N GLU A 24 6.30 -9.81 1.94
CA GLU A 24 4.96 -10.41 1.91
C GLU A 24 4.36 -10.47 0.50
N LEU A 25 4.60 -9.44 -0.32
CA LEU A 25 4.10 -9.36 -1.68
C LEU A 25 4.99 -10.08 -2.71
N GLY A 26 6.21 -10.46 -2.34
CA GLY A 26 7.20 -11.05 -3.23
C GLY A 26 7.72 -10.06 -4.27
N VAL A 27 7.90 -8.79 -3.88
CA VAL A 27 8.36 -7.70 -4.76
C VAL A 27 9.59 -7.02 -4.18
N SER A 28 10.17 -6.08 -4.93
CA SER A 28 11.27 -5.26 -4.40
C SER A 28 10.74 -4.17 -3.46
N THR A 29 11.53 -3.79 -2.45
CA THR A 29 11.25 -2.63 -1.59
C THR A 29 11.09 -1.34 -2.40
N GLU A 30 11.83 -1.22 -3.50
CA GLU A 30 11.72 -0.09 -4.42
C GLU A 30 10.35 -0.04 -5.11
N SER A 31 9.76 -1.18 -5.47
CA SER A 31 8.40 -1.25 -6.02
C SER A 31 7.38 -0.64 -5.05
N VAL A 32 7.46 -0.98 -3.77
CA VAL A 32 6.61 -0.42 -2.71
C VAL A 32 6.81 1.10 -2.61
N ALA A 33 8.06 1.56 -2.56
CA ALA A 33 8.38 2.99 -2.51
C ALA A 33 7.93 3.75 -3.77
N ASN A 34 7.93 3.10 -4.94
CA ASN A 34 7.47 3.70 -6.19
C ASN A 34 5.95 3.82 -6.24
N TRP A 35 5.21 2.84 -5.71
CA TRP A 35 3.75 2.93 -5.57
C TRP A 35 3.33 4.03 -4.60
N GLU A 36 4.01 4.14 -3.45
CA GLU A 36 3.75 5.21 -2.48
C GLU A 36 4.03 6.62 -3.02
N ARG A 37 4.92 6.74 -4.00
CA ARG A 37 5.27 8.01 -4.65
C ARG A 37 4.55 8.25 -5.99
N GLY A 38 3.72 7.32 -6.45
CA GLY A 38 3.03 7.43 -7.75
C GLY A 38 3.94 7.33 -8.97
N LYS A 39 5.18 6.84 -8.81
CA LYS A 39 6.14 6.71 -9.92
C LYS A 39 5.81 5.58 -10.87
N VAL A 40 5.16 4.53 -10.38
CA VAL A 40 4.81 3.33 -11.15
C VAL A 40 3.32 3.05 -10.95
N PRO A 41 2.57 2.76 -12.03
CA PRO A 41 1.17 2.38 -11.93
C PRO A 41 0.98 1.15 -11.05
N LEU A 42 0.12 1.27 -10.04
CA LEU A 42 -0.25 0.16 -9.17
C LEU A 42 -1.37 -0.66 -9.83
N LYS A 43 -1.16 -1.97 -9.97
CA LYS A 43 -2.21 -2.87 -10.48
C LYS A 43 -3.32 -3.03 -9.44
N ALA A 44 -4.56 -3.14 -9.90
CA ALA A 44 -5.72 -3.36 -9.02
C ALA A 44 -5.55 -4.62 -8.13
N THR A 45 -4.99 -5.71 -8.66
CA THR A 45 -4.71 -6.92 -7.89
C THR A 45 -3.73 -6.70 -6.75
N THR A 46 -2.68 -5.91 -6.99
CA THR A 46 -1.70 -5.53 -5.96
C THR A 46 -2.33 -4.61 -4.92
N LEU A 47 -3.18 -3.67 -5.34
CA LEU A 47 -3.92 -2.81 -4.42
C LEU A 47 -4.80 -3.61 -3.47
N VAL A 48 -5.53 -4.61 -3.96
CA VAL A 48 -6.35 -5.49 -3.11
C VAL A 48 -5.49 -6.23 -2.09
N ARG A 49 -4.33 -6.78 -2.49
CA ARG A 49 -3.41 -7.44 -1.56
C ARG A 49 -2.86 -6.47 -0.51
N LEU A 50 -2.51 -5.25 -0.90
CA LEU A 50 -2.05 -4.21 0.03
C LEU A 50 -3.15 -3.82 1.03
N CYS A 51 -4.39 -3.65 0.57
CA CYS A 51 -5.54 -3.34 1.41
C CYS A 51 -5.78 -4.45 2.45
N GLN A 52 -5.70 -5.71 2.03
CA GLN A 52 -5.81 -6.88 2.91
C GLN A 52 -4.68 -6.90 3.94
N LEU A 53 -3.43 -6.67 3.50
CA LEU A 53 -2.26 -6.64 4.37
C LEU A 53 -2.33 -5.51 5.41
N TYR A 54 -2.84 -4.35 5.01
CA TYR A 54 -2.95 -3.19 5.90
C TYR A 54 -4.21 -3.18 6.76
N GLY A 55 -5.19 -4.05 6.47
CA GLY A 55 -6.49 -4.06 7.14
C GLY A 55 -7.34 -2.82 6.83
N VAL A 56 -7.19 -2.24 5.62
CA VAL A 56 -7.88 -1.00 5.22
C VAL A 56 -8.77 -1.28 4.01
N PRO A 57 -10.05 -0.82 4.01
CA PRO A 57 -10.90 -0.92 2.83
C PRO A 57 -10.32 -0.17 1.63
N ILE A 58 -10.50 -0.72 0.42
CA ILE A 58 -9.97 -0.13 -0.81
C ILE A 58 -10.49 1.29 -1.07
N ASP A 59 -11.75 1.56 -0.71
CA ASP A 59 -12.39 2.88 -0.86
C ASP A 59 -11.75 3.96 0.01
N ASN A 60 -11.03 3.53 1.06
CA ASN A 60 -10.35 4.40 2.01
C ASN A 60 -8.87 4.61 1.65
N ILE A 61 -8.37 4.00 0.56
CA ILE A 61 -7.01 4.21 0.07
C ILE A 61 -6.98 5.32 -0.98
N LEU A 62 -6.15 6.32 -0.73
CA LEU A 62 -5.82 7.36 -1.69
C LEU A 62 -4.55 6.98 -2.44
N LEU A 63 -4.69 6.80 -3.75
CA LEU A 63 -3.57 6.61 -4.67
C LEU A 63 -3.00 8.00 -5.06
N PRO A 64 -1.67 8.12 -5.15
CA PRO A 64 -1.00 9.33 -5.65
C PRO A 64 -1.20 9.55 -7.15
#